data_AF-A0A2U0HWH7-F1
#
_entry.id   AF-A0A2U0HWH7-F1
#
_cell.length_a   1.000
_cell.length_b   1.000
_cell.length_c   1.000
_cell.angle_alpha   90.00
_cell.angle_beta   90.00
_cell.angle_gamma   90.00
#
_symmetry.space_group_name_H-M   'P 1'
#
loop_
_entity.id
_entity.type
_entity.pdbx_description
1 polymer ?
#
loop_
_entity_poly.entity_id
_entity_poly.type
_entity_poly.pdbx_seq_one_letter_code
_entity_poly.pdbx_strand_id
1 'polypeptide(L)'
;MILVVYGKNTNPKPISMKKILLLLIAIFAIALTSAQTASIEGEYGKRTETDVGSVLEYTLSLKPDGTFTFHFYRNIDATQPKEHLYGRGTWELVRKDILFHSDETTDMDEKYTLDFSDTKARFIKKPSKNRNATEKVAYFLFYDSQLPMIKGLKLLAK
;
A
#
# COMPACT_ATOMS: atom_id res chain seq x y z
N MET A 1 66.97 6.32 -37.58
CA MET A 1 65.82 7.23 -37.48
C MET A 1 64.89 6.67 -36.40
N ILE A 2 64.93 7.23 -35.19
CA ILE A 2 64.10 6.77 -34.06
C ILE A 2 63.11 7.89 -33.74
N LEU A 3 61.81 7.60 -33.86
CA LEU A 3 60.71 8.47 -33.48
C LEU A 3 60.48 8.36 -31.97
N VAL A 4 60.78 9.41 -31.21
CA VAL A 4 60.42 9.52 -29.80
C VAL A 4 59.04 10.16 -29.71
N VAL A 5 58.02 9.36 -29.37
CA VAL A 5 56.66 9.83 -29.09
C VAL A 5 56.59 10.27 -27.63
N TYR A 6 56.47 11.58 -27.39
CA TYR A 6 56.21 12.13 -26.06
C TYR A 6 54.72 11.96 -25.72
N GLY A 7 54.41 10.95 -24.89
CA GLY A 7 53.10 10.84 -24.25
C GLY A 7 52.89 11.95 -23.23
N LYS A 8 51.85 12.77 -23.41
CA LYS A 8 51.45 13.77 -22.40
C LYS A 8 50.93 13.05 -21.16
N ASN A 9 51.67 13.14 -20.06
CA ASN A 9 51.23 12.68 -18.75
C ASN A 9 50.24 13.70 -18.17
N THR A 10 48.94 13.44 -18.29
CA THR A 10 47.91 14.29 -17.69
C THR A 10 47.54 13.75 -16.31
N ASN A 11 48.25 14.22 -15.29
CA ASN A 11 47.82 13.98 -13.91
C ASN A 11 46.45 14.64 -13.67
N PRO A 12 45.46 13.92 -13.11
CA PRO A 12 44.15 14.48 -12.87
C PRO A 12 44.24 15.64 -11.87
N LYS A 13 43.59 16.76 -12.21
CA LYS A 13 43.59 17.97 -11.40
C LYS A 13 42.94 17.67 -10.04
N PRO A 14 43.55 18.06 -8.91
CA PRO A 14 43.03 17.72 -7.59
C PRO A 14 41.63 18.28 -7.40
N ILE A 15 40.73 17.43 -6.91
CA ILE A 15 39.35 17.81 -6.64
C ILE A 15 39.35 18.83 -5.50
N SER A 16 38.86 20.04 -5.77
CA SER A 16 38.77 21.11 -4.76
C SER A 16 37.93 20.66 -3.56
N MET A 17 38.40 20.95 -2.34
CA MET A 17 37.69 20.63 -1.08
C MET A 17 36.24 21.13 -1.06
N LYS A 18 35.94 22.23 -1.76
CA LYS A 18 34.56 22.74 -1.93
C LYS A 18 33.66 21.75 -2.70
N LYS A 19 34.20 21.06 -3.71
CA LYS A 19 33.47 20.05 -4.50
C LYS A 19 33.21 18.78 -3.69
N ILE A 20 34.16 18.38 -2.86
CA ILE A 20 33.99 17.23 -1.95
C ILE A 20 32.92 17.55 -0.90
N LEU A 21 32.95 18.76 -0.33
CA LEU A 21 31.95 19.23 0.62
C LEU A 21 30.54 19.31 -0.02
N LEU A 22 30.43 19.85 -1.24
CA LEU A 22 29.17 19.88 -2.00
C LEU A 22 28.62 18.48 -2.28
N LEU A 23 29.50 17.53 -2.63
CA LEU A 23 29.10 16.14 -2.89
C LEU A 23 28.59 15.44 -1.61
N LEU A 24 29.26 15.67 -0.48
CA LEU A 24 28.83 15.13 0.82
C LEU A 24 27.48 15.70 1.27
N ILE A 25 27.25 17.01 1.07
CA ILE A 25 25.97 17.65 1.36
C ILE A 25 24.86 17.07 0.46
N ALA A 26 25.14 16.82 -0.83
CA ALA A 26 24.19 16.21 -1.74
C ALA A 26 23.80 14.77 -1.31
N ILE A 27 24.78 13.95 -0.89
CA ILE A 27 24.52 12.59 -0.40
C ILE A 27 23.73 12.62 0.92
N PHE A 28 24.03 13.55 1.82
CA PHE A 28 23.31 13.71 3.08
C PHE A 28 21.86 14.18 2.88
N ALA A 29 21.62 15.07 1.91
CA ALA A 29 20.26 15.53 1.55
C ALA A 29 19.38 14.39 1.02
N ILE A 30 19.95 13.43 0.29
CA ILE A 30 19.22 12.25 -0.22
C ILE A 30 18.93 11.26 0.92
N ALA A 31 19.79 11.16 1.93
CA ALA A 31 19.59 10.26 3.08
C ALA A 31 18.48 10.72 4.05
N LEU A 32 18.14 12.01 4.05
CA LEU A 32 17.15 12.62 4.95
C LEU A 32 15.68 12.32 4.60
N THR A 33 15.39 11.67 3.47
CA THR A 33 14.00 11.42 3.04
C THR A 33 13.34 10.18 3.65
N SER A 34 13.94 9.52 4.64
CA SER A 34 13.27 8.46 5.41
C SER A 34 12.39 9.04 6.52
N ALA A 35 11.35 9.78 6.12
CA ALA A 35 10.25 10.05 7.03
C ALA A 35 9.62 8.70 7.40
N GLN A 36 9.70 8.31 8.68
CA GLN A 36 9.02 7.13 9.23
C GLN A 36 7.51 7.35 9.19
N THR A 37 6.95 7.23 8.00
CA THR A 37 5.53 7.04 7.83
C THR A 37 5.24 5.65 8.35
N ALA A 38 4.30 5.55 9.28
CA ALA A 38 3.70 4.26 9.64
C ALA A 38 3.35 3.51 8.35
N SER A 39 3.94 2.33 8.13
CA SER A 39 3.61 1.48 7.00
C SER A 39 2.10 1.24 6.98
N ILE A 40 1.46 1.69 5.90
CA ILE A 40 0.03 1.53 5.60
C ILE A 40 -0.19 0.19 4.89
N GLU A 41 0.86 -0.30 4.25
CA GLU A 41 0.98 -1.63 3.66
C GLU A 41 0.67 -2.71 4.70
N GLY A 42 0.11 -3.83 4.23
CA GLY A 42 -0.23 -4.97 5.07
C GLY A 42 -1.59 -5.58 4.72
N GLU A 43 -1.97 -6.54 5.55
CA GLU A 43 -3.22 -7.28 5.44
C GLU A 43 -4.25 -6.72 6.41
N TYR A 44 -5.47 -6.56 5.91
CA TYR A 44 -6.60 -6.07 6.66
C TYR A 44 -7.79 -6.98 6.44
N GLY A 45 -8.60 -7.18 7.47
CA GLY A 45 -9.81 -7.95 7.27
C GLY A 45 -10.88 -7.78 8.33
N LYS A 46 -12.02 -8.37 8.02
CA LYS A 46 -13.15 -8.52 8.91
C LYS A 46 -13.83 -9.83 8.58
N ARG A 47 -13.92 -10.72 9.56
CA ARG A 47 -14.68 -11.96 9.47
C ARG A 47 -15.82 -11.91 10.48
N THR A 48 -17.01 -12.30 10.05
CA THR A 48 -18.18 -12.47 10.89
C THR A 48 -18.73 -13.85 10.65
N GLU A 49 -18.99 -14.58 11.73
CA GLU A 49 -19.54 -15.92 11.70
C GLU A 49 -20.71 -15.99 12.67
N THR A 50 -21.83 -16.56 12.24
CA THR A 50 -23.00 -16.80 13.09
C THR A 50 -22.92 -18.18 13.73
N ASP A 51 -23.67 -18.43 14.80
CA ASP A 51 -23.74 -19.74 15.47
C ASP A 51 -24.20 -20.89 14.54
N VAL A 52 -24.95 -20.56 13.49
CA VAL A 52 -25.41 -21.53 12.46
C VAL A 52 -24.42 -21.71 11.31
N GLY A 53 -23.21 -21.14 11.41
CA GLY A 53 -22.11 -21.32 10.45
C GLY A 53 -22.14 -20.41 9.22
N SER A 54 -23.04 -19.43 9.15
CA SER A 54 -22.99 -18.40 8.11
C SER A 54 -21.74 -17.53 8.27
N VAL A 55 -20.96 -17.36 7.20
CA VAL A 55 -19.69 -16.61 7.19
C VAL A 55 -19.76 -15.45 6.20
N LEU A 56 -19.27 -14.30 6.64
CA LEU A 56 -18.98 -13.12 5.83
C LEU A 56 -17.56 -12.67 6.09
N GLU A 57 -16.71 -12.65 5.07
CA GLU A 57 -15.30 -12.32 5.20
C GLU A 57 -14.85 -11.32 4.14
N TYR A 58 -14.11 -10.33 4.60
CA TYR A 58 -13.47 -9.30 3.79
C TYR A 58 -11.98 -9.35 4.05
N THR A 59 -11.17 -9.40 3.00
CA THR A 59 -9.72 -9.30 3.07
C THR A 59 -9.24 -8.25 2.08
N LEU A 60 -8.33 -7.39 2.53
CA LEU A 60 -7.68 -6.34 1.76
C LEU A 60 -6.17 -6.43 1.99
N SER A 61 -5.41 -6.54 0.92
CA SER A 61 -3.95 -6.55 0.93
C SER A 61 -3.44 -5.29 0.24
N LEU A 62 -2.67 -4.45 0.95
CA LEU A 62 -1.96 -3.30 0.37
C LEU A 62 -0.48 -3.63 0.27
N LYS A 63 0.06 -3.57 -0.94
CA LYS A 63 1.46 -3.85 -1.20
C LYS A 63 2.30 -2.57 -1.29
N PRO A 64 3.61 -2.63 -0.94
CA PRO A 64 4.51 -1.48 -1.03
C PRO A 64 4.73 -0.91 -2.43
N ASP A 65 4.41 -1.67 -3.48
CA ASP A 65 4.50 -1.24 -4.88
C ASP A 65 3.31 -0.36 -5.32
N GLY A 66 2.41 -0.02 -4.41
CA GLY A 66 1.21 0.77 -4.70
C GLY A 66 0.06 -0.06 -5.28
N THR A 67 0.14 -1.39 -5.28
CA THR A 67 -0.96 -2.27 -5.71
C THR A 67 -1.75 -2.82 -4.54
N PHE A 68 -3.02 -3.17 -4.77
CA PHE A 68 -3.86 -3.84 -3.79
C PHE A 68 -4.59 -5.05 -4.38
N THR A 69 -5.02 -5.94 -3.50
CA THR A 69 -6.05 -6.94 -3.82
C THR A 69 -7.12 -6.96 -2.74
N PHE A 70 -8.33 -7.27 -3.15
CA PHE A 70 -9.49 -7.38 -2.28
C PHE A 70 -10.23 -8.68 -2.57
N HIS A 71 -10.69 -9.34 -1.51
CA HIS A 71 -11.51 -10.54 -1.59
C HIS A 71 -12.68 -10.42 -0.61
N PHE A 72 -13.88 -10.55 -1.16
CA PHE A 72 -15.11 -10.77 -0.41
C PHE A 72 -15.55 -12.22 -0.54
N TYR A 73 -15.79 -12.87 0.59
CA TYR A 73 -16.32 -14.21 0.69
C TYR A 73 -17.63 -14.20 1.48
N ARG A 74 -18.65 -14.90 0.95
CA ARG A 74 -19.93 -15.09 1.61
C ARG A 74 -20.38 -16.54 1.52
N ASN A 75 -20.79 -17.09 2.64
CA ASN A 75 -21.40 -18.40 2.77
C ASN A 75 -22.54 -18.31 3.76
N ILE A 76 -23.79 -18.19 3.30
CA ILE A 76 -24.94 -17.99 4.19
C ILE A 76 -25.49 -19.30 4.71
N ASP A 77 -25.71 -20.27 3.82
CA ASP A 77 -26.25 -21.58 4.17
C ASP A 77 -25.80 -22.63 3.14
N ALA A 78 -26.04 -23.92 3.43
CA ALA A 78 -25.61 -25.02 2.58
C ALA A 78 -26.38 -25.15 1.26
N THR A 79 -27.50 -24.44 1.10
CA THR A 79 -28.35 -24.48 -0.09
C THR A 79 -27.97 -23.41 -1.12
N GLN A 80 -27.29 -22.36 -0.68
CA GLN A 80 -26.81 -21.29 -1.55
C GLN A 80 -25.34 -21.51 -1.95
N PRO A 81 -24.98 -21.22 -3.21
CA PRO A 81 -23.58 -21.24 -3.61
C PRO A 81 -22.79 -20.20 -2.82
N LYS A 82 -21.55 -20.57 -2.49
CA LYS A 82 -20.60 -19.64 -1.89
C LYS A 82 -20.25 -18.56 -2.90
N GLU A 83 -20.21 -17.31 -2.44
CA GLU A 83 -19.84 -16.19 -3.28
C GLU A 83 -18.41 -15.77 -3.01
N HIS A 84 -17.71 -15.49 -4.11
CA HIS A 84 -16.36 -14.99 -4.12
C HIS A 84 -16.33 -13.81 -5.08
N LEU A 85 -16.08 -12.61 -4.56
CA LEU A 85 -15.93 -11.40 -5.37
C LEU A 85 -14.53 -10.85 -5.13
N TYR A 86 -13.83 -10.52 -6.21
CA TYR A 86 -12.44 -10.05 -6.15
C TYR A 86 -12.31 -8.68 -6.79
N GLY A 87 -11.43 -7.86 -6.22
CA GLY A 87 -10.97 -6.61 -6.82
C GLY A 87 -9.45 -6.53 -6.75
N ARG A 88 -8.86 -5.75 -7.66
CA ARG A 88 -7.44 -5.38 -7.63
C ARG A 88 -7.26 -4.03 -8.30
N GLY A 89 -6.07 -3.48 -8.13
CA GLY A 89 -5.65 -2.26 -8.80
C GLY A 89 -4.59 -1.53 -8.00
N THR A 90 -4.59 -0.21 -8.08
CA THR A 90 -3.61 0.64 -7.40
C THR A 90 -4.21 1.41 -6.23
N TRP A 91 -3.35 1.78 -5.28
CA TRP A 91 -3.69 2.68 -4.19
C TRP A 91 -2.63 3.76 -4.03
N GLU A 92 -3.04 4.93 -3.57
CA GLU A 92 -2.13 6.02 -3.21
C GLU A 92 -2.59 6.75 -1.95
N LEU A 93 -1.62 7.26 -1.19
CA LEU A 93 -1.89 8.11 -0.04
C LEU A 93 -1.84 9.59 -0.47
N VAL A 94 -3.02 10.21 -0.54
CA VAL A 94 -3.15 11.65 -0.78
C VAL A 94 -3.57 12.34 0.51
N ARG A 95 -2.60 13.02 1.15
CA ARG A 95 -2.75 13.66 2.47
C ARG A 95 -3.10 12.65 3.57
N LYS A 96 -4.39 12.42 3.82
CA LYS A 96 -4.92 11.50 4.85
C LYS A 96 -5.89 10.47 4.26
N ASP A 97 -6.17 10.60 2.96
CA ASP A 97 -7.10 9.76 2.25
C ASP A 97 -6.31 8.77 1.41
N ILE A 98 -6.79 7.54 1.38
CA ILE A 98 -6.23 6.47 0.59
C ILE A 98 -7.19 6.29 -0.57
N LEU A 99 -6.71 6.60 -1.76
CA LEU A 99 -7.47 6.53 -2.99
C LEU A 99 -7.19 5.19 -3.63
N PHE A 100 -8.24 4.46 -4.00
CA PHE A 100 -8.15 3.23 -4.75
C PHE A 100 -8.62 3.47 -6.18
N HIS A 101 -8.00 2.76 -7.10
CA HIS A 101 -8.35 2.80 -8.52
C HIS A 101 -8.18 1.41 -9.13
N SER A 102 -9.13 1.03 -9.98
CA SER A 102 -9.08 -0.18 -10.80
C SER A 102 -9.16 0.25 -12.26
N ASP A 103 -8.17 -0.13 -13.05
CA ASP A 103 -8.24 0.06 -14.50
C ASP A 103 -9.09 -1.05 -15.13
N GLU A 104 -10.12 -0.67 -15.90
CA GLU A 104 -11.04 -1.62 -16.53
C GLU A 104 -10.34 -2.62 -17.46
N THR A 105 -9.21 -2.24 -18.07
CA THR A 105 -8.50 -3.06 -19.06
C THR A 105 -7.43 -3.97 -18.45
N THR A 106 -6.76 -3.53 -17.38
CA THR A 106 -5.66 -4.30 -16.77
C THR A 106 -6.05 -4.96 -15.46
N ASP A 107 -6.95 -4.35 -14.69
CA ASP A 107 -7.28 -4.81 -13.35
C ASP A 107 -8.55 -5.66 -13.30
N MET A 108 -9.40 -5.59 -14.32
CA MET A 108 -10.66 -6.34 -14.36
C MET A 108 -10.61 -7.50 -15.36
N ASP A 109 -11.17 -8.64 -14.95
CA ASP A 109 -11.31 -9.84 -15.78
C ASP A 109 -12.44 -10.74 -15.21
N GLU A 110 -12.57 -11.98 -15.72
CA GLU A 110 -13.58 -12.94 -15.24
C GLU A 110 -13.52 -13.22 -13.74
N LYS A 111 -12.34 -13.07 -13.12
CA LYS A 111 -12.13 -13.28 -11.68
C LYS A 111 -12.24 -11.96 -10.91
N TYR A 112 -11.61 -10.89 -11.39
CA TYR A 112 -11.56 -9.58 -10.74
C TYR A 112 -12.68 -8.70 -11.28
N THR A 113 -13.85 -8.76 -10.65
CA THR A 113 -15.08 -8.11 -11.13
C THR A 113 -15.48 -6.86 -10.33
N LEU A 114 -14.83 -6.60 -9.20
CA LEU A 114 -15.13 -5.43 -8.37
C LEU A 114 -14.32 -4.22 -8.82
N ASP A 115 -15.02 -3.21 -9.31
CA ASP A 115 -14.43 -1.90 -9.65
C ASP A 115 -14.28 -1.03 -8.40
N PHE A 116 -13.03 -0.72 -8.04
CA PHE A 116 -12.70 0.18 -6.94
C PHE A 116 -12.47 1.63 -7.37
N SER A 117 -12.75 1.99 -8.62
CA SER A 117 -12.66 3.38 -9.09
C SER A 117 -13.42 4.34 -8.18
N ASP A 118 -12.79 5.48 -7.92
CA ASP A 118 -13.25 6.53 -7.01
C ASP A 118 -13.48 6.09 -5.55
N THR A 119 -12.95 4.94 -5.14
CA THR A 119 -13.06 4.47 -3.76
C THR A 119 -12.05 5.16 -2.86
N LYS A 120 -12.53 5.64 -1.70
CA LYS A 120 -11.73 6.36 -0.70
C LYS A 120 -11.82 5.69 0.65
N ALA A 121 -10.67 5.54 1.27
CA ALA A 121 -10.55 5.06 2.64
C ALA A 121 -9.67 5.95 3.50
N ARG A 122 -9.70 5.70 4.82
CA ARG A 122 -8.73 6.23 5.77
C ARG A 122 -8.10 5.11 6.57
N PHE A 123 -6.79 5.21 6.74
CA PHE A 123 -6.08 4.41 7.72
C PHE A 123 -6.09 5.12 9.07
N ILE A 124 -6.61 4.44 10.09
CA ILE A 124 -6.81 5.02 11.41
C ILE A 124 -6.10 4.15 12.45
N LYS A 125 -5.14 4.75 13.16
CA LYS A 125 -4.51 4.17 14.35
C LYS A 125 -5.15 4.77 15.59
N LYS A 126 -5.74 3.94 16.45
CA LYS A 126 -6.24 4.35 17.76
C LYS A 126 -5.40 3.72 18.87
N PRO A 127 -5.15 4.45 19.97
CA PRO A 127 -4.66 3.81 21.18
C PRO A 127 -5.71 2.79 21.65
N SER A 128 -5.24 1.67 22.20
CA SER A 128 -6.12 0.71 22.87
C SER A 128 -6.96 1.43 23.93
N LYS A 129 -8.26 1.15 23.97
CA LYS A 129 -9.15 1.65 25.03
C LYS A 129 -8.87 0.99 26.38
N ASN A 130 -8.20 -0.16 26.38
CA ASN A 130 -7.88 -0.92 27.58
C ASN A 130 -6.45 -0.57 28.02
N ARG A 131 -6.29 0.02 29.22
CA ARG A 131 -4.99 0.44 29.78
C ARG A 131 -3.96 -0.69 29.87
N ASN A 132 -4.41 -1.95 29.89
CA ASN A 132 -3.58 -3.15 29.98
C ASN A 132 -3.32 -3.84 28.63
N ALA A 133 -3.92 -3.37 27.53
CA ALA A 133 -3.65 -3.92 26.21
C ALA A 133 -2.69 -3.00 25.46
N THR A 134 -1.45 -3.48 25.28
CA THR A 134 -0.35 -2.79 24.58
C THR A 134 -0.61 -2.61 23.08
N GLU A 135 -1.69 -3.20 22.57
CA GLU A 135 -1.95 -3.34 21.13
C GLU A 135 -2.69 -2.12 20.56
N LYS A 136 -2.01 -1.34 19.72
CA LYS A 136 -2.65 -0.25 18.97
C LYS A 136 -3.60 -0.87 17.95
N VAL A 137 -4.88 -0.54 18.02
CA VAL A 137 -5.85 -1.00 17.00
C VAL A 137 -5.73 -0.10 15.78
N ALA A 138 -5.25 -0.68 14.69
CA ALA A 138 -5.20 -0.04 13.38
C ALA A 138 -6.30 -0.62 12.47
N TYR A 139 -6.98 0.23 11.71
CA TYR A 139 -8.00 -0.21 10.76
C TYR A 139 -8.11 0.71 9.54
N PHE A 140 -8.56 0.13 8.45
CA PHE A 140 -9.02 0.81 7.25
C PHE A 140 -10.53 1.09 7.35
N LEU A 141 -10.94 2.31 7.04
CA LEU A 141 -12.34 2.70 6.91
C LEU A 141 -12.60 3.17 5.48
N PHE A 142 -13.32 2.37 4.69
CA PHE A 142 -13.86 2.81 3.40
C PHE A 142 -15.05 3.73 3.66
N TYR A 143 -14.91 5.02 3.35
CA TYR A 143 -15.96 6.00 3.65
C TYR A 143 -16.68 6.48 2.38
N ASP A 144 -16.09 6.27 1.21
CA ASP A 144 -16.67 6.59 -0.08
C ASP A 144 -16.33 5.48 -1.08
N SER A 145 -17.33 4.99 -1.81
CA SER A 145 -17.18 3.97 -2.84
C SER A 145 -18.51 3.83 -3.59
N GLN A 146 -18.44 3.48 -4.87
CA GLN A 146 -19.59 3.06 -5.65
C GLN A 146 -20.07 1.65 -5.26
N LEU A 147 -19.18 0.83 -4.68
CA LEU A 147 -19.50 -0.51 -4.18
C LEU A 147 -20.25 -0.41 -2.84
N PRO A 148 -21.57 -0.68 -2.78
CA PRO A 148 -22.35 -0.45 -1.56
C PRO A 148 -21.91 -1.34 -0.41
N MET A 149 -21.41 -2.54 -0.71
CA MET A 149 -20.98 -3.53 0.27
C MET A 149 -19.76 -3.10 1.11
N ILE A 150 -18.96 -2.14 0.62
CA ILE A 150 -17.77 -1.65 1.34
C ILE A 150 -17.94 -0.23 1.87
N LYS A 151 -18.97 0.52 1.48
CA LYS A 151 -19.18 1.87 2.01
C LYS A 151 -19.50 1.81 3.52
N GLY A 152 -18.63 2.42 4.32
CA GLY A 152 -18.66 2.36 5.79
C GLY A 152 -17.96 1.14 6.41
N LEU A 153 -17.37 0.26 5.60
CA LEU A 153 -16.71 -0.96 6.06
C LEU A 153 -15.40 -0.63 6.79
N LYS A 154 -15.21 -1.27 7.95
CA LYS A 154 -13.98 -1.22 8.74
C LYS A 154 -13.26 -2.56 8.65
N LEU A 155 -12.00 -2.53 8.20
CA LEU A 155 -11.12 -3.70 8.15
C LEU A 155 -9.98 -3.52 9.15
N LEU A 156 -9.85 -4.45 10.10
CA LEU A 156 -8.81 -4.42 11.13
C LEU A 156 -7.50 -4.93 10.53
N ALA A 157 -6.37 -4.36 10.94
CA ALA A 157 -5.06 -4.92 10.62
C ALA A 157 -4.98 -6.37 11.15
N LYS A 158 -4.48 -7.29 10.33
CA LYS A 158 -4.23 -8.69 10.71
C LYS A 158 -2.83 -8.86 11.30
#